data_AF-A0A3S4UQ66-F1
#
_entry.id   AF-A0A3S4UQ66-F1
#
_cell.length_a   1.000
_cell.length_b   1.000
_cell.length_c   1.000
_cell.angle_alpha   90.00
_cell.angle_beta   90.00
_cell.angle_gamma   90.00
#
_symmetry.space_group_name_H-M   'P 1'
#
loop_
_entity.id
_entity.type
_entity.pdbx_description
1 polymer ?
#
loop_
_entity_poly.entity_id
_entity_poly.type
_entity_poly.pdbx_seq_one_letter_code
_entity_poly.pdbx_strand_id
1 'polypeptide(L)' 'MNSITSEYTNDTALVGTNEPYAAIHQFGGKAGRGRSVTIPARPFLVLTPQDEADILDDVQHYFNS' A
#
# COMPACT_ATOMS: atom_id res chain seq x y z
N MET A 1 -16.15 7.32 4.86
CA MET A 1 -14.76 7.06 5.26
C MET A 1 -14.26 5.93 4.41
N ASN A 2 -13.21 6.15 3.62
CA ASN A 2 -12.64 5.14 2.74
C ASN A 2 -11.44 4.50 3.45
N SER A 3 -11.33 3.17 3.41
CA SER A 3 -10.25 2.43 4.06
C SER A 3 -8.92 2.49 3.28
N ILE A 4 -8.95 2.96 2.02
CA ILE A 4 -7.76 3.30 1.23
C ILE A 4 -7.85 4.77 0.83
N THR A 5 -6.75 5.49 0.97
CA THR A 5 -6.62 6.91 0.65
C THR A 5 -5.46 7.12 -0.30
N SER A 6 -5.61 8.05 -1.24
CA SER A 6 -4.54 8.49 -2.13
C SER A 6 -4.37 10.00 -2.06
N GLU A 7 -3.11 10.43 -2.16
CA GLU A 7 -2.70 11.83 -2.26
C GLU A 7 -1.66 11.94 -3.36
N TYR A 8 -1.70 13.01 -4.15
CA TYR A 8 -0.79 13.19 -5.27
C TYR A 8 -0.41 14.65 -5.47
N THR A 9 0.78 14.86 -6.01
CA THR A 9 1.32 16.14 -6.48
C THR A 9 1.80 15.95 -7.93
N ASN A 10 2.37 17.00 -8.53
CA ASN A 10 2.97 16.88 -9.86
C ASN A 10 4.18 15.92 -9.89
N ASP A 11 4.79 15.65 -8.73
CA ASP A 11 6.04 14.87 -8.63
C ASP A 11 5.89 13.58 -7.82
N THR A 12 4.76 13.39 -7.12
CA THR A 12 4.58 12.25 -6.20
C THR A 12 3.16 11.72 -6.22
N ALA A 13 3.01 10.40 -6.05
CA ALA A 13 1.75 9.74 -5.76
C ALA A 13 1.93 8.86 -4.51
N LEU A 14 1.04 9.03 -3.53
CA LEU A 14 1.02 8.31 -2.27
C LEU A 14 -0.31 7.56 -2.16
N VAL A 15 -0.23 6.29 -1.81
CA VAL A 15 -1.40 5.44 -1.53
C VAL A 15 -1.20 4.76 -0.20
N GLY A 16 -2.23 4.79 0.64
CA GLY A 16 -2.17 4.25 1.99
C GLY A 16 -3.53 3.99 2.59
N THR A 17 -3.55 3.83 3.91
CA THR A 17 -4.75 3.55 4.68
C THR A 17 -4.65 4.18 6.05
N ASN A 18 -5.76 4.71 6.53
CA ASN A 18 -5.89 5.26 7.88
C ASN A 18 -6.44 4.22 8.88
N GLU A 19 -6.63 2.97 8.47
CA GLU A 19 -7.16 1.92 9.33
C GLU A 19 -6.08 1.51 10.36
N PRO A 20 -6.36 1.58 11.67
CA PRO A 20 -5.34 1.35 12.71
C PRO A 20 -4.78 -0.08 12.72
N TYR A 21 -5.54 -1.06 12.22
CA TYR A 21 -5.13 -2.46 12.11
C TYR A 21 -4.42 -2.77 10.79
N ALA A 22 -4.38 -1.84 9.83
CA ALA A 22 -3.76 -2.07 8.52
C ALA A 22 -2.29 -2.45 8.62
N ALA A 23 -1.53 -1.77 9.49
CA ALA A 23 -0.09 -2.02 9.63
C ALA A 23 0.21 -3.46 10.05
N ILE A 24 -0.51 -3.98 11.06
CA ILE A 24 -0.29 -5.36 11.52
C ILE A 24 -0.79 -6.40 10.52
N HIS A 25 -1.79 -6.08 9.69
CA HIS A 25 -2.15 -6.92 8.56
C HIS A 25 -1.10 -6.88 7.44
N GLN A 26 -0.62 -5.70 7.04
CA GLN A 26 0.37 -5.56 5.96
C GLN A 26 1.70 -6.26 6.31
N PHE A 27 2.22 -6.03 7.52
CA PHE A 27 3.57 -6.48 7.91
C PHE A 27 3.58 -7.74 8.78
N GLY A 28 2.43 -8.12 9.35
CA GLY A 28 2.39 -9.11 10.44
C GLY A 28 2.98 -8.54 11.73
N GLY A 29 2.99 -9.35 12.79
CA GLY A 29 3.64 -8.97 14.04
C GLY A 29 3.08 -9.63 15.27
N LYS A 30 3.53 -9.16 16.44
CA LYS A 30 3.04 -9.64 17.74
C LYS A 30 1.85 -8.81 18.22
N ALA A 31 0.80 -9.47 18.69
CA ALA A 31 -0.44 -8.87 19.16
C ALA A 31 -0.95 -9.54 20.45
N GLY A 32 -2.07 -9.03 20.98
CA GLY A 32 -2.72 -9.55 22.19
C GLY A 32 -2.07 -9.09 23.49
N ARG A 33 -2.62 -9.53 24.63
CA ARG A 33 -2.12 -9.19 25.96
C ARG A 33 -0.68 -9.67 26.12
N GLY A 34 0.23 -8.74 26.35
CA GLY A 34 1.65 -9.06 26.48
C GLY A 34 2.32 -9.56 25.19
N ARG A 35 1.76 -9.24 24.01
CA ARG A 35 2.34 -9.63 22.70
C ARG A 35 2.48 -11.16 22.51
N SER A 36 1.55 -11.92 23.09
CA SER A 36 1.59 -13.39 23.12
C SER A 36 1.19 -14.07 21.80
N VAL A 37 0.46 -13.39 20.93
CA VAL A 37 -0.03 -13.94 19.66
C VAL A 37 0.81 -13.42 18.51
N THR A 38 1.08 -14.27 17.52
CA THR A 38 1.74 -13.86 16.26
C THR A 38 0.69 -13.82 15.15
N ILE A 39 0.50 -12.65 14.56
CA ILE A 39 -0.34 -12.46 13.37
C ILE A 39 0.58 -12.56 12.15
N PRO A 40 0.29 -13.47 11.19
CA PRO A 40 1.05 -13.54 9.95
C PRO A 40 0.75 -12.32 9.07
N ALA A 41 1.72 -11.91 8.26
CA ALA A 41 1.52 -10.87 7.26
C ALA A 41 0.45 -11.30 6.25
N ARG A 42 -0.41 -10.35 5.90
CA ARG A 42 -1.45 -10.40 4.87
C ARG A 42 -1.30 -9.14 3.99
N PRO A 43 -0.25 -9.07 3.17
CA PRO A 43 0.03 -7.87 2.38
C PRO A 43 -1.10 -7.60 1.39
N PHE A 44 -1.58 -6.36 1.36
CA PHE A 44 -2.65 -5.90 0.45
C PHE A 44 -2.26 -4.62 -0.31
N LEU A 45 -1.18 -3.95 0.09
CA LEU A 45 -0.50 -2.92 -0.70
C LEU A 45 0.78 -3.52 -1.26
N VAL A 46 0.66 -4.29 -2.34
CA VAL A 46 1.78 -4.95 -3.03
C VAL A 46 1.82 -4.42 -4.45
N LEU A 47 3.00 -3.96 -4.88
CA LEU A 47 3.27 -3.70 -6.29
C LEU A 47 3.81 -4.99 -6.90
N THR A 48 3.07 -5.54 -7.85
CA THR A 48 3.53 -6.64 -8.68
C THR A 48 4.40 -6.10 -9.83
N PRO A 49 5.20 -6.96 -10.49
CA PRO A 49 5.97 -6.53 -11.66
C PRO A 49 5.10 -6.01 -12.81
N GLN A 50 3.86 -6.51 -12.93
CA GLN A 50 2.92 -5.99 -13.90
C GLN A 50 2.47 -4.57 -13.54
N ASP A 51 2.16 -4.32 -12.27
CA ASP A 51 1.78 -2.97 -11.80
C ASP A 51 2.92 -1.96 -12.07
N GLU A 52 4.18 -2.35 -11.88
CA GLU A 52 5.33 -1.50 -12.20
C GLU A 52 5.44 -1.18 -13.70
N ALA A 53 5.19 -2.19 -14.56
CA ALA A 53 5.19 -1.99 -16.00
C ALA A 53 4.04 -1.08 -16.45
N ASP A 54 2.84 -1.26 -15.88
CA ASP A 54 1.66 -0.46 -16.19
C ASP A 54 1.86 1.00 -15.75
N ILE A 55 2.41 1.23 -14.55
CA ILE A 55 2.76 2.57 -14.07
C ILE A 55 3.78 3.25 -14.99
N LEU A 56 4.78 2.51 -15.47
CA LEU A 56 5.79 3.05 -16.38
C LEU A 56 5.18 3.44 -17.72
N ASP A 57 4.29 2.62 -18.28
CA ASP A 57 3.60 2.89 -19.54
C ASP A 57 2.71 4.14 -19.41
N ASP A 58 1.93 4.25 -18.33
CA ASP A 58 1.09 5.42 -18.05
C ASP A 58 1.91 6.72 -17.96
N VAL A 59 3.06 6.68 -17.28
CA VAL A 59 3.95 7.83 -17.14
C VAL A 59 4.57 8.21 -18.49
N GLN A 60 4.99 7.23 -19.30
CA GLN A 60 5.52 7.50 -20.64
C GLN A 60 4.46 8.08 -21.56
N HIS A 61 3.24 7.56 -21.50
CA HIS A 61 2.11 8.08 -22.27
C HIS A 61 1.82 9.53 -21.92
N TYR A 62 1.80 9.89 -20.62
CA TYR A 62 1.60 11.27 -20.17
C TYR A 62 2.63 12.27 -20.73
N PHE A 63 3.91 11.87 -20.85
CA PHE A 63 4.94 12.75 -21.40
C PHE A 63 4.95 12.83 -22.94
N ASN A 64 4.35 11.84 -23.61
CA ASN A 64 4.29 11.77 -25.07
C ASN A 64 3.00 12.34 -25.67
N SER A 65 2.00 12.64 -24.82
CA SER A 65 0.74 13.32 -25.19
C SER A 65 0.88 14.84 -25.13
#